data_AF-A0A8J3IUC2-F1
#
_entry.id   AF-A0A8J3IUC2-F1
#
_cell.length_a   1.000
_cell.length_b   1.000
_cell.length_c   1.000
_cell.angle_alpha   90.00
_cell.angle_beta   90.00
_cell.angle_gamma   90.00
#
_symmetry.space_group_name_H-M   'P 1'
#
loop_
_entity.id
_entity.type
_entity.pdbx_description
1 polymer ?
#
loop_
_entity_poly.entity_id
_entity_poly.type
_entity_poly.pdbx_seq_one_letter_code
_entity_poly.pdbx_strand_id
1 'polypeptide(L)'
;MQRVSERSGGVWQPSPGSVYPALQLLEDEGLVRVEQSEGRRVFHLTESGQAYVQEHREELTRAWSAVVGSVDDGEQELRGLFHQVGAALKQVMHEGTATQIASARTLLVNTRRQLYRILAEEEGSDVN
;
A
#
# COMPACT_ATOMS: atom_id res chain seq x y z
N MET A 1 1.66 6.29 -7.89
CA MET A 1 0.84 5.81 -6.74
C MET A 1 1.24 4.41 -6.28
N GLN A 2 1.32 3.43 -7.19
CA GLN A 2 1.57 2.03 -6.84
C GLN A 2 2.79 1.81 -5.93
N ARG A 3 3.95 2.42 -6.24
CA ARG A 3 5.17 2.32 -5.40
C ARG A 3 5.02 2.86 -3.98
N VAL A 4 4.18 3.87 -3.76
CA VAL A 4 3.94 4.45 -2.41
C VAL A 4 3.09 3.50 -1.59
N SER A 5 2.08 2.89 -2.23
CA SER A 5 1.30 1.80 -1.62
C SER A 5 2.20 0.61 -1.27
N GLU A 6 3.06 0.17 -2.17
CA GLU A 6 3.99 -0.93 -1.91
C GLU A 6 4.95 -0.63 -0.74
N ARG A 7 5.57 0.55 -0.73
CA ARG A 7 6.50 0.97 0.34
C ARG A 7 5.83 1.17 1.70
N SER A 8 4.52 1.38 1.72
CA SER A 8 3.73 1.51 2.95
C SER A 8 3.04 0.20 3.36
N GLY A 9 3.33 -0.93 2.71
CA GLY A 9 2.61 -2.19 3.00
C GLY A 9 1.11 -2.13 2.68
N GLY A 10 0.72 -1.21 1.80
CA GLY A 10 -0.67 -0.93 1.45
C GLY A 10 -1.42 -0.09 2.48
N VAL A 11 -0.77 0.41 3.53
CA VAL A 11 -1.37 1.29 4.54
C VAL A 11 -1.73 2.64 3.96
N TRP A 12 -0.90 3.15 3.05
CA TRP A 12 -1.15 4.42 2.39
C TRP A 12 -1.43 4.24 0.90
N GLN A 13 -2.69 4.46 0.51
CA GLN A 13 -3.19 4.36 -0.86
C GLN A 13 -3.72 5.72 -1.32
N PRO A 14 -2.84 6.68 -1.64
CA PRO A 14 -3.29 8.02 -1.97
C PRO A 14 -3.96 8.07 -3.35
N SER A 15 -5.04 8.84 -3.44
CA SER A 15 -5.75 9.07 -4.70
C SER A 15 -5.07 10.17 -5.53
N PRO A 16 -5.28 10.21 -6.86
CA PRO A 16 -4.83 11.36 -7.67
C PRO A 16 -5.28 12.71 -7.09
N GLY A 17 -6.52 12.77 -6.58
CA GLY A 17 -7.10 13.98 -5.99
C GLY A 17 -6.42 14.45 -4.70
N SER A 18 -5.73 13.57 -3.96
CA SER A 18 -4.98 13.98 -2.77
C SER A 18 -3.51 14.29 -3.07
N VAL A 19 -2.91 13.65 -4.08
CA VAL A 19 -1.48 13.84 -4.37
C VAL A 19 -1.20 15.06 -5.21
N TYR A 20 -2.00 15.34 -6.25
CA TYR A 20 -1.69 16.46 -7.13
C TYR A 20 -1.78 17.82 -6.43
N PRO A 21 -2.75 18.09 -5.53
CA PRO A 21 -2.74 19.32 -4.75
C PRO A 21 -1.50 19.46 -3.85
N ALA A 22 -1.06 18.37 -3.22
CA ALA A 22 0.15 18.38 -2.39
C ALA A 22 1.42 18.64 -3.23
N LEU A 23 1.53 18.04 -4.42
CA LEU A 23 2.64 18.30 -5.33
C LEU A 23 2.65 19.74 -5.86
N GLN A 24 1.47 20.34 -6.06
CA GLN A 24 1.36 21.74 -6.45
C GLN A 24 1.86 22.65 -5.34
N LEU A 25 1.47 22.40 -4.08
CA LEU A 25 1.94 23.18 -2.94
C LEU A 25 3.49 23.11 -2.82
N LEU A 26 4.06 21.92 -2.96
CA LEU A 26 5.53 21.75 -2.93
C LEU A 26 6.23 22.45 -4.11
N GLU A 27 5.56 22.59 -5.26
CA GLU A 27 6.05 23.33 -6.42
C GLU A 27 6.01 24.84 -6.15
N ASP A 28 4.90 25.32 -5.57
CA ASP A 28 4.71 26.73 -5.18
C ASP A 28 5.71 27.16 -4.08
N GLU A 29 6.06 26.25 -3.17
CA GLU A 29 7.12 26.43 -2.15
C GLU A 29 8.55 26.28 -2.72
N GLY A 30 8.69 25.89 -3.99
CA GLY A 30 9.98 25.73 -4.65
C GLY A 30 10.78 24.50 -4.22
N LEU A 31 10.17 23.56 -3.50
CA LEU A 31 10.81 22.32 -3.02
C LEU A 31 10.85 21.25 -4.12
N VAL A 32 9.89 21.27 -5.05
CA VAL A 32 9.90 20.42 -6.25
C VAL A 32 9.80 21.27 -7.51
N ARG A 33 10.31 20.73 -8.62
CA ARG A 33 10.06 21.22 -9.97
C ARG A 33 9.37 20.16 -10.80
N VAL A 34 8.58 20.58 -11.78
CA VAL A 34 7.95 19.67 -12.73
C VAL A 34 8.62 19.74 -14.09
N GLU A 35 8.73 18.59 -14.74
CA GLU A 35 9.22 18.43 -16.10
C GLU A 35 8.18 17.66 -16.92
N GLN A 36 7.87 18.15 -18.12
CA GLN A 36 7.06 17.38 -19.06
C GLN A 36 7.97 16.45 -19.85
N SER A 37 7.77 15.15 -19.68
CA SER A 37 8.49 14.11 -20.39
C SER A 37 7.48 13.12 -20.93
N GLU A 38 7.50 12.83 -22.23
CA GLU A 38 6.64 11.81 -22.86
C GLU A 38 5.13 11.96 -22.54
N GLY A 39 4.63 13.20 -22.48
CA GLY A 39 3.22 13.47 -22.18
C GLY A 39 2.81 13.24 -20.72
N ARG A 40 3.78 13.04 -19.80
CA ARG A 40 3.55 12.94 -18.36
C ARG A 40 4.33 14.00 -17.59
N ARG A 41 3.75 14.47 -16.47
CA ARG A 41 4.44 15.32 -15.48
C ARG A 41 5.34 14.44 -14.62
N VAL A 42 6.64 14.74 -14.61
CA VAL A 42 7.63 14.13 -13.72
C VAL A 42 8.08 15.19 -12.72
N PHE A 43 8.04 14.86 -11.43
CA PHE A 43 8.41 15.77 -10.36
C PHE A 43 9.81 15.42 -9.83
N HIS A 44 10.62 16.45 -9.61
CA HIS A 44 11.99 16.33 -9.13
C HIS A 44 12.19 17.26 -7.93
N LEU A 45 12.94 16.84 -6.92
CA LEU A 45 13.39 17.76 -5.88
C LEU A 45 14.30 18.83 -6.48
N THR A 46 14.12 20.07 -6.06
CA THR A 46 15.08 21.15 -6.31
C THR A 46 16.27 21.02 -5.35
N GLU A 47 17.30 21.86 -5.51
CA GLU A 47 18.39 21.94 -4.52
C GLU A 47 17.86 22.31 -3.13
N SER A 48 16.93 23.25 -3.06
CA SER A 48 16.25 23.63 -1.81
C SER A 48 15.45 22.45 -1.23
N GLY A 49 14.71 21.71 -2.05
CA GLY A 49 14.00 20.51 -1.61
C GLY A 49 14.93 19.42 -1.09
N GLN A 50 16.09 19.23 -1.71
CA GLN A 50 17.10 18.29 -1.21
C GLN A 50 17.67 18.75 0.14
N ALA A 51 18.01 20.02 0.28
CA ALA A 51 18.49 20.59 1.55
C ALA A 51 17.45 20.43 2.66
N TYR A 52 16.18 20.75 2.38
CA TYR A 52 15.06 20.58 3.31
C TYR A 52 14.94 19.13 3.78
N VAL A 53 15.00 18.16 2.86
CA VAL A 53 14.95 16.73 3.22
C VAL A 53 16.12 16.32 4.11
N GLN A 54 17.32 16.89 3.93
CA GLN A 54 18.45 16.60 4.81
C GLN A 54 18.29 17.23 6.19
N GLU A 55 17.89 18.50 6.25
CA GLU A 55 17.69 19.23 7.51
C GLU A 55 16.56 18.64 8.36
N HIS A 56 15.46 18.23 7.72
CA HIS A 56 14.28 17.68 8.36
C HIS A 56 14.21 16.15 8.33
N ARG A 57 15.32 15.46 8.06
CA ARG A 57 15.33 13.99 7.84
C ARG A 57 14.66 13.22 8.97
N GLU A 58 14.96 13.55 10.22
CA GLU A 58 14.43 12.84 11.38
C GLU A 58 12.93 13.06 11.56
N GLU A 59 12.45 14.26 11.29
CA GLU A 59 11.03 14.62 11.34
C GLU A 59 10.26 13.89 10.23
N LEU A 60 10.75 13.96 8.99
CA LEU A 60 10.15 13.27 7.84
C LEU A 60 10.12 11.75 8.03
N THR A 61 11.19 11.19 8.61
CA THR A 61 11.25 9.75 8.94
C THR A 61 10.23 9.40 9.99
N ARG A 62 10.09 10.19 11.06
CA ARG A 62 9.07 9.95 12.10
C ARG A 62 7.66 10.06 11.53
N ALA A 63 7.37 11.06 10.70
CA ALA A 63 6.07 11.22 10.06
C ALA A 63 5.75 10.02 9.16
N TRP A 64 6.72 9.53 8.38
CA TRP A 64 6.57 8.32 7.57
C TRP A 64 6.32 7.08 8.44
N SER A 65 7.10 6.88 9.50
CA SER A 65 6.94 5.77 10.42
C SER A 65 5.64 5.82 11.20
N ALA A 66 5.09 7.00 11.53
CA ALA A 66 3.77 7.10 12.15
C ALA A 66 2.65 6.64 11.21
N VAL A 67 2.78 6.91 9.90
CA VAL A 67 1.83 6.42 8.89
C VAL A 67 1.94 4.91 8.72
N VAL A 68 3.16 4.37 8.58
CA VAL A 68 3.36 2.94 8.27
C VAL A 68 3.34 2.03 9.51
N GLY A 69 3.80 2.52 10.66
CA GLY A 69 3.87 1.81 11.93
C GLY A 69 2.66 1.97 12.84
N SER A 70 1.56 2.57 12.33
CA SER A 70 0.26 2.62 13.03
C SER A 70 -0.53 1.30 12.99
N VAL A 71 0.07 0.26 12.43
CA VAL A 71 -0.52 -1.05 12.20
C VAL A 71 0.25 -2.04 13.07
N ASP A 72 -0.45 -2.77 13.95
CA ASP A 72 0.16 -3.80 14.82
C ASP A 72 0.99 -4.80 13.98
N ASP A 73 2.04 -5.39 14.58
CA ASP A 73 2.94 -6.32 13.88
C ASP A 73 2.16 -7.49 13.23
N GLY A 74 1.10 -7.97 13.88
CA GLY A 74 0.22 -9.01 13.33
C GLY A 74 -0.63 -8.55 12.15
N GLU A 75 -1.12 -7.30 12.17
CA GLU A 75 -1.86 -6.74 11.05
C GLU A 75 -0.97 -6.49 9.83
N GLN A 76 0.29 -6.07 10.03
CA GLN A 76 1.26 -5.93 8.95
C GLN A 76 1.59 -7.28 8.31
N GLU A 77 1.79 -8.33 9.11
CA GLU A 77 2.03 -9.69 8.62
C GLU A 77 0.83 -10.20 7.80
N LEU A 78 -0.39 -10.03 8.31
CA LEU A 78 -1.63 -10.43 7.61
C LEU A 78 -1.79 -9.70 6.27
N ARG A 79 -1.50 -8.39 6.22
CA ARG A 79 -1.49 -7.61 4.98
C ARG A 79 -0.44 -8.13 4.00
N GLY A 80 0.75 -8.47 4.49
CA GLY A 80 1.82 -9.09 3.69
C GLY A 80 1.36 -10.41 3.07
N LEU A 81 0.75 -11.28 3.86
CA LEU A 81 0.20 -12.55 3.40
C LEU A 81 -0.89 -12.35 2.34
N PHE A 82 -1.80 -11.40 2.53
CA PHE A 82 -2.84 -11.08 1.56
C PHE A 82 -2.26 -10.70 0.18
N HIS A 83 -1.20 -9.87 0.17
CA HIS A 83 -0.52 -9.51 -1.07
C HIS A 83 0.14 -10.73 -1.76
N GLN A 84 0.79 -11.61 -0.99
CA GLN A 84 1.41 -12.83 -1.51
C GLN A 84 0.37 -13.76 -2.14
N VAL A 85 -0.77 -13.96 -1.48
CA VAL A 85 -1.90 -14.74 -2.01
C VAL A 85 -2.43 -14.12 -3.30
N GLY A 86 -2.60 -12.80 -3.35
CA GLY A 86 -3.03 -12.08 -4.54
C GLY A 86 -2.07 -12.25 -5.72
N ALA A 87 -0.75 -12.16 -5.47
CA ALA A 87 0.28 -12.38 -6.49
C ALA A 87 0.26 -13.80 -7.04
N ALA A 88 0.14 -14.81 -6.16
CA ALA A 88 0.03 -16.21 -6.56
C ALA A 88 -1.24 -16.46 -7.41
N LEU A 89 -2.38 -15.86 -7.04
CA LEU A 89 -3.61 -15.93 -7.83
C LEU A 89 -3.45 -15.31 -9.21
N LYS A 90 -2.77 -14.16 -9.31
CA LYS A 90 -2.47 -13.53 -10.61
C LYS A 90 -1.65 -14.48 -11.49
N GLN A 91 -0.68 -15.18 -10.93
CA GLN A 91 0.11 -16.18 -11.66
C GLN A 91 -0.75 -17.36 -12.13
N VAL A 92 -1.62 -17.91 -11.26
CA VAL A 92 -2.55 -18.99 -11.65
C VAL A 92 -3.51 -18.54 -12.75
N MET A 93 -3.99 -17.29 -12.73
CA MET A 93 -4.84 -16.77 -13.81
C MET A 93 -4.09 -16.57 -15.14
N HIS A 94 -2.80 -16.26 -15.08
CA HIS A 94 -2.00 -16.00 -16.27
C HIS A 94 -1.44 -17.28 -16.91
N GLU A 95 -0.94 -18.21 -16.08
CA GLU A 95 -0.17 -19.38 -16.51
C GLU A 95 -0.89 -20.72 -16.19
N GLY A 96 -1.98 -20.69 -15.44
CA GLY A 96 -2.63 -21.89 -14.92
C GLY A 96 -3.45 -22.65 -15.96
N THR A 97 -3.36 -23.98 -15.89
CA THR A 97 -4.26 -24.91 -16.59
C THR A 97 -5.69 -24.81 -16.03
N ALA A 98 -6.68 -25.28 -16.80
CA ALA A 98 -8.08 -25.32 -16.36
C ALA A 98 -8.26 -26.02 -14.99
N THR A 99 -7.52 -27.12 -14.75
CA THR A 99 -7.54 -27.84 -13.48
C THR A 99 -6.95 -27.00 -12.34
N GLN A 100 -5.84 -26.30 -12.56
CA GLN A 100 -5.22 -25.43 -11.54
C GLN A 100 -6.15 -24.24 -11.19
N ILE A 101 -6.81 -23.65 -12.19
CA ILE A 101 -7.80 -22.58 -11.97
C ILE A 101 -8.98 -23.10 -11.15
N ALA A 102 -9.51 -24.29 -11.46
CA ALA A 102 -10.60 -24.89 -10.69
C ALA A 102 -10.20 -25.20 -9.23
N SER A 103 -8.98 -25.69 -9.01
CA SER A 103 -8.44 -25.92 -7.67
C SER A 103 -8.28 -24.61 -6.88
N ALA A 104 -7.73 -23.55 -7.51
CA ALA A 104 -7.58 -22.24 -6.88
C ALA A 104 -8.92 -21.62 -6.49
N ARG A 105 -9.96 -21.78 -7.34
CA ARG A 105 -11.33 -21.35 -7.02
C ARG A 105 -11.86 -22.07 -5.77
N THR A 106 -11.68 -23.39 -5.69
CA THR A 106 -12.12 -24.19 -4.54
C THR A 106 -11.41 -23.73 -3.25
N LEU A 107 -10.10 -23.52 -3.32
CA LEU A 107 -9.31 -23.00 -2.20
C LEU A 107 -9.85 -21.64 -1.73
N LEU A 108 -10.04 -20.69 -2.64
CA LEU A 108 -10.58 -19.36 -2.31
C LEU A 108 -11.96 -19.41 -1.65
N VAL A 109 -12.87 -20.27 -2.15
CA VAL A 109 -14.19 -20.44 -1.54
C VAL A 109 -14.07 -20.94 -0.09
N ASN A 110 -13.18 -21.89 0.16
CA ASN A 110 -12.94 -22.43 1.49
C ASN A 110 -12.27 -21.42 2.42
N THR A 111 -11.27 -20.68 1.94
CA THR A 111 -10.62 -19.62 2.70
C THR A 111 -11.60 -18.53 3.09
N ARG A 112 -12.42 -18.05 2.14
CA ARG A 112 -13.47 -17.04 2.42
C ARG A 112 -14.42 -17.51 3.51
N ARG A 113 -14.86 -18.77 3.48
CA ARG A 113 -15.74 -19.33 4.52
C ARG A 113 -15.07 -19.38 5.88
N GLN A 114 -13.78 -19.71 5.95
CA GLN A 114 -13.02 -19.75 7.19
C GLN A 114 -12.80 -18.35 7.78
N LEU A 115 -12.50 -17.35 6.93
CA LEU A 115 -12.37 -15.95 7.38
C LEU A 115 -13.67 -15.42 8.01
N TYR A 116 -14.83 -15.71 7.40
CA TYR A 116 -16.12 -15.35 8.00
C TYR A 116 -16.41 -16.10 9.29
N ARG A 117 -15.88 -17.31 9.47
CA ARG A 117 -16.05 -18.05 10.72
C ARG A 117 -15.26 -17.40 11.85
N ILE A 118 -14.03 -16.95 11.59
CA ILE A 118 -13.22 -16.20 12.58
C ILE A 118 -14.00 -14.98 13.09
N LEU A 119 -14.60 -14.21 12.18
CA LEU A 119 -15.44 -13.05 12.54
C LEU A 119 -16.69 -13.43 13.35
N ALA A 120 -17.19 -14.66 13.20
CA ALA A 120 -18.36 -15.16 13.91
C ALA A 120 -17.99 -15.82 15.27
N GLU A 121 -16.72 -16.17 15.49
CA GLU A 121 -16.24 -16.80 16.73
C GLU A 121 -15.95 -15.75 17.84
N GLU A 122 -15.69 -14.49 17.49
CA GLU A 122 -15.41 -13.40 18.44
C GLU A 122 -16.65 -12.87 19.19
N GLU A 123 -17.88 -13.13 18.73
CA GLU A 123 -19.11 -12.74 19.45
C GLU A 123 -19.45 -13.67 20.65
N GLY A 124 -18.65 -14.71 20.90
CA GLY A 124 -18.98 -15.79 21.85
C GLY A 124 -18.20 -15.84 23.17
N SER A 125 -17.27 -14.93 23.44
CA SER A 125 -16.33 -15.04 24.58
C SER A 125 -16.35 -13.89 25.60
N ASP A 126 -17.49 -13.22 25.77
CA ASP A 126 -17.75 -12.33 26.92
C ASP A 126 -18.95 -12.83 27.75
N VAL A 127 -18.85 -14.06 28.28
CA VAL A 127 -19.60 -14.49 29.46
C VAL A 127 -18.77 -15.52 30.25
N ASN A 128 -17.93 -15.04 31.19
CA ASN A 128 -17.95 -15.41 32.62
C ASN A 128 -16.93 -14.57 33.41
#